data_AF-A0A957VI14-F1
#
_entry.id   AF-A0A957VI14-F1
#
_cell.length_a   1.000
_cell.length_b   1.000
_cell.length_c   1.000
_cell.angle_alpha   90.00
_cell.angle_beta   90.00
_cell.angle_gamma   90.00
#
_symmetry.space_group_name_H-M   'P 1'
#
loop_
_entity.id
_entity.type
_entity.pdbx_description
1 polymer ?
#
loop_
_entity_poly.entity_id
_entity_poly.type
_entity_poly.pdbx_seq_one_letter_code
_entity_poly.pdbx_strand_id
1 'polypeptide(L)'
;MCHRRLYCAISIRGVLTSLVLLFVAATLSACTLTQLTEEEAEAIWRESAHADVNSASFTHWDDADPAEIPVACAKCHSTPGYLDFHGADGSPVGVVDHPAPTGTTIECAACHDEITQLNDAATLPSGLDLVELGGNGNCYACHQGRAYGGDVQAAISGLELDRIDQDLRFINIHAGAAAAVLQGTEGDAGYEYVDRSYVGRFDHVAGFDDCTSCHNPHSLRMTPLRCGACHADVRSTAHLQRVRTSNIDFDGDGKATEGIATEIETLHEKLMAAMQDYVTAKGNMGELVYSDEYPYFANGRGEVFVSWTPRLLRAAYNYHLVAKDRGSFAHNPNYVIQLLYDSIEDLGGSTAGMNRPAAP
;
A
#
# COMPACT_ATOMS: atom_id res chain seq x y z
N MET A 1 -20.44 -65.84 62.21
CA MET A 1 -20.21 -65.86 60.75
C MET A 1 -20.69 -64.54 60.19
N CYS A 2 -19.74 -63.70 59.75
CA CYS A 2 -19.83 -62.24 59.65
C CYS A 2 -20.44 -61.72 58.34
N HIS A 3 -21.33 -60.74 58.49
CA HIS A 3 -21.61 -59.54 57.69
C HIS A 3 -21.84 -59.56 56.16
N ARG A 4 -23.02 -59.03 55.79
CA ARG A 4 -23.31 -58.29 54.56
C ARG A 4 -22.45 -57.00 54.44
N ARG A 5 -21.94 -56.70 53.23
CA ARG A 5 -21.65 -55.35 52.66
C ARG A 5 -21.79 -55.48 51.13
N LEU A 6 -22.74 -54.77 50.49
CA LEU A 6 -22.66 -53.42 49.89
C LEU A 6 -21.86 -53.36 48.57
N TYR A 7 -22.57 -52.86 47.55
CA TYR A 7 -22.21 -52.60 46.16
C TYR A 7 -20.91 -51.80 45.97
N CYS A 8 -20.21 -52.04 44.85
CA CYS A 8 -19.67 -50.94 44.05
C CYS A 8 -19.55 -51.37 42.59
N ALA A 9 -20.42 -50.82 41.74
CA ALA A 9 -20.29 -50.89 40.30
C ALA A 9 -19.04 -50.08 39.91
N ILE A 10 -18.02 -50.76 39.39
CA ILE A 10 -16.89 -50.08 38.76
C ILE A 10 -17.40 -49.54 37.44
N SER A 11 -17.64 -48.23 37.44
CA SER A 11 -18.17 -47.47 36.32
C SER A 11 -17.20 -47.49 35.14
N ILE A 12 -17.69 -47.99 34.01
CA ILE A 12 -17.10 -47.91 32.67
C ILE A 12 -16.86 -46.43 32.24
N ARG A 13 -17.34 -45.44 33.00
CA ARG A 13 -17.05 -44.01 32.74
C ARG A 13 -15.60 -43.60 33.00
N GLY A 14 -14.85 -44.27 33.88
CA GLY A 14 -13.50 -43.80 34.27
C GLY A 14 -12.41 -44.01 33.22
N VAL A 15 -12.53 -45.03 32.38
CA VAL A 15 -11.49 -45.38 31.38
C VAL A 15 -11.67 -44.59 30.07
N LEU A 16 -12.91 -44.26 29.70
CA LEU A 16 -13.21 -43.41 28.55
C LEU A 16 -12.90 -41.93 28.80
N THR A 17 -13.08 -41.41 30.02
CA THR A 17 -12.68 -40.03 30.35
C THR A 17 -11.18 -39.83 30.33
N SER A 18 -10.38 -40.82 30.73
CA SER A 18 -8.90 -40.69 30.73
C SER A 18 -8.30 -40.74 29.33
N LEU A 19 -8.88 -41.51 28.40
CA LEU A 19 -8.45 -41.52 26.99
C LEU A 19 -8.89 -40.27 26.23
N VAL A 20 -10.06 -39.70 26.55
CA VAL A 20 -10.50 -38.42 25.98
C VAL A 20 -9.68 -37.25 26.55
N LEU A 21 -9.30 -37.27 27.83
CA LEU A 21 -8.42 -36.25 28.42
C LEU A 21 -6.98 -36.32 27.88
N LEU A 22 -6.45 -37.51 27.59
CA LEU A 22 -5.14 -37.68 26.95
C LEU A 22 -5.15 -37.27 25.46
N PHE A 23 -6.25 -37.51 24.73
CA PHE A 23 -6.40 -37.00 23.36
C PHE A 23 -6.63 -35.49 23.32
N VAL A 24 -7.39 -34.93 24.26
CA VAL A 24 -7.60 -33.48 24.38
C VAL A 24 -6.32 -32.76 24.82
N ALA A 25 -5.52 -33.35 25.72
CA ALA A 25 -4.21 -32.81 26.08
C ALA A 25 -3.19 -32.92 24.93
N ALA A 26 -3.24 -33.99 24.14
CA ALA A 26 -2.37 -34.16 22.96
C ALA A 26 -2.77 -33.26 21.78
N THR A 27 -4.05 -32.87 21.65
CA THR A 27 -4.50 -31.90 20.64
C THR A 27 -4.40 -30.44 21.09
N LEU A 28 -4.38 -30.17 22.40
CA LEU A 28 -4.08 -28.84 22.96
C LEU A 28 -2.59 -28.48 22.90
N SER A 29 -1.70 -29.47 22.74
CA SER A 29 -0.25 -29.24 22.64
C SER A 29 0.25 -28.88 21.24
N ALA A 30 -0.63 -28.86 20.23
CA ALA A 30 -0.29 -28.52 18.84
C ALA A 30 -0.68 -27.09 18.43
N CYS A 31 -1.10 -26.26 19.39
CA CYS A 31 -1.39 -24.84 19.17
C CYS A 31 -0.56 -23.95 20.10
N THR A 32 0.71 -24.29 20.30
CA THR A 32 1.70 -23.24 20.56
C THR A 32 2.00 -22.62 19.21
N LEU A 33 1.51 -21.40 18.95
CA LEU A 33 2.23 -20.53 18.02
C LEU A 33 3.66 -20.49 18.54
N THR A 34 4.58 -21.20 17.90
CA THR A 34 6.00 -21.02 18.15
C THR A 34 6.31 -19.59 17.73
N GLN A 35 6.39 -18.69 18.71
CA GLN A 35 7.00 -17.38 18.50
C GLN A 35 8.41 -17.64 17.96
N LEU A 36 8.76 -16.93 16.90
CA LEU A 36 10.13 -16.92 16.39
C LEU A 36 11.05 -16.50 17.53
N THR A 37 12.19 -17.17 17.65
CA THR A 37 13.31 -16.63 18.42
C THR A 37 13.82 -15.35 17.74
N GLU A 38 14.50 -14.50 18.49
CA GLU A 38 15.12 -13.28 17.94
C GLU A 38 16.07 -13.61 16.77
N GLU A 39 16.88 -14.66 16.91
CA GLU A 39 17.79 -15.13 15.86
C GLU A 39 17.05 -15.56 14.58
N GLU A 40 15.91 -16.25 14.73
CA GLU A 40 15.08 -16.64 13.58
C GLU A 40 14.43 -15.42 12.92
N ALA A 41 13.95 -14.45 13.70
CA ALA A 41 13.39 -13.21 13.18
C ALA A 41 14.43 -12.38 12.43
N GLU A 42 15.64 -12.23 12.98
CA GLU A 42 16.76 -11.55 12.33
C GLU A 42 17.16 -12.23 11.02
N ALA A 43 17.27 -13.56 11.01
CA ALA A 43 17.63 -14.32 9.82
C ALA A 43 16.64 -14.08 8.68
N ILE A 44 15.34 -14.03 8.99
CA ILE A 44 14.28 -13.71 8.04
C ILE A 44 14.36 -12.24 7.59
N TRP A 45 14.55 -11.31 8.53
CA TRP A 45 14.60 -9.87 8.24
C TRP A 45 15.72 -9.53 7.27
N ARG A 46 16.90 -10.14 7.41
CA ARG A 46 18.06 -9.93 6.52
C ARG A 46 17.78 -10.28 5.06
N GLU A 47 16.77 -11.09 4.77
CA GLU A 47 16.33 -11.40 3.40
C GLU A 47 15.21 -10.47 2.89
N SER A 48 14.74 -9.54 3.71
CA SER A 48 13.66 -8.62 3.38
C SER A 48 14.16 -7.43 2.55
N ALA A 49 13.25 -6.80 1.80
CA ALA A 49 13.56 -5.58 1.05
C ALA A 49 13.97 -4.41 1.95
N HIS A 50 13.52 -4.40 3.21
CA HIS A 50 13.87 -3.37 4.19
C HIS A 50 15.30 -3.50 4.72
N ALA A 51 15.91 -4.69 4.61
CA ALA A 51 17.30 -4.94 4.97
C ALA A 51 18.26 -4.96 3.77
N ASP A 52 17.77 -4.69 2.54
CA ASP A 52 18.60 -4.74 1.33
C ASP A 52 19.52 -3.53 1.25
N VAL A 53 20.73 -3.68 1.82
CA VAL A 53 21.79 -2.66 1.83
C VAL A 53 22.27 -2.21 0.45
N ASN A 54 21.87 -2.89 -0.64
CA ASN A 54 22.23 -2.49 -2.01
C ASN A 54 21.08 -1.77 -2.73
N SER A 55 19.89 -1.73 -2.14
CA SER A 55 18.73 -1.07 -2.73
C SER A 55 18.99 0.43 -2.88
N ALA A 56 18.61 0.99 -4.03
CA ALA A 56 18.64 2.44 -4.26
C ALA A 56 17.79 3.22 -3.23
N SER A 57 16.89 2.54 -2.51
CA SER A 57 16.18 3.15 -1.38
C SER A 57 17.13 3.53 -0.24
N PHE A 58 18.28 2.89 -0.08
CA PHE A 58 19.21 3.16 1.03
C PHE A 58 20.56 3.71 0.54
N THR A 59 20.93 3.43 -0.71
CA THR A 59 22.25 3.80 -1.26
C THR A 59 22.26 5.06 -2.11
N HIS A 60 21.11 5.72 -2.33
CA HIS A 60 21.01 6.88 -3.23
C HIS A 60 21.96 8.03 -2.87
N TRP A 61 22.29 8.17 -1.59
CA TRP A 61 23.10 9.27 -1.06
C TRP A 61 24.54 8.87 -0.71
N ASP A 62 24.97 7.64 -1.00
CA ASP A 62 26.29 7.13 -0.62
C ASP A 62 27.45 7.94 -1.23
N ASP A 63 27.25 8.46 -2.45
CA ASP A 63 28.22 9.28 -3.18
C ASP A 63 28.04 10.80 -2.94
N ALA A 64 27.16 11.21 -2.03
CA ALA A 64 26.97 12.62 -1.67
C ALA A 64 28.15 13.17 -0.83
N ASP A 65 28.30 14.49 -0.77
CA ASP A 65 29.32 15.17 0.05
C ASP A 65 28.67 16.27 0.93
N PRO A 66 28.46 16.04 2.25
CA PRO A 66 28.76 14.79 2.97
C PRO A 66 27.83 13.63 2.57
N ALA A 67 28.27 12.39 2.80
CA ALA A 67 27.50 11.18 2.53
C ALA A 67 26.40 10.99 3.60
N GLU A 68 25.30 11.71 3.42
CA GLU A 68 24.20 11.78 4.36
C GLU A 68 22.85 11.71 3.64
N ILE A 69 21.90 11.02 4.25
CA ILE A 69 20.51 10.97 3.82
C ILE A 69 19.83 12.27 4.28
N PRO A 70 19.33 13.12 3.36
CA PRO A 70 18.73 14.39 3.73
C PRO A 70 17.51 14.23 4.64
N VAL A 71 17.29 15.22 5.49
CA VAL A 71 16.14 15.32 6.43
C VAL A 71 14.81 14.90 5.78
N ALA A 72 14.53 15.40 4.56
CA ALA A 72 13.27 15.14 3.86
C ALA A 72 13.08 13.67 3.40
N CYS A 73 14.12 12.85 3.50
CA CYS A 73 14.17 11.46 3.06
C CYS A 73 14.46 10.49 4.22
N ALA A 74 15.19 10.94 5.24
CA ALA A 74 15.72 10.09 6.30
C ALA A 74 14.64 9.33 7.09
N LYS A 75 13.42 9.87 7.24
CA LYS A 75 12.29 9.19 7.91
C LYS A 75 12.06 7.78 7.37
N CYS A 76 11.98 7.62 6.05
CA CYS A 76 11.60 6.35 5.42
C CYS A 76 12.79 5.57 4.86
N HIS A 77 13.97 6.18 4.84
CA HIS A 77 15.17 5.65 4.18
C HIS A 77 16.31 5.37 5.18
N SER A 78 16.05 5.41 6.48
CA SER A 78 17.04 5.09 7.51
C SER A 78 16.36 4.78 8.85
N THR A 79 16.93 3.90 9.65
CA THR A 79 16.49 3.70 11.04
C THR A 79 16.72 4.96 11.89
N PRO A 80 17.89 5.63 11.85
CA PRO A 80 18.10 6.85 12.62
C PRO A 80 17.07 7.94 12.33
N GLY A 81 16.78 8.22 11.06
CA GLY A 81 15.78 9.22 10.70
C GLY A 81 14.35 8.84 11.10
N TYR A 82 14.03 7.53 11.15
CA TYR A 82 12.74 7.09 11.66
C TYR A 82 12.62 7.27 13.19
N LEU A 83 13.71 7.01 13.92
CA LEU A 83 13.77 7.24 15.37
C LEU A 83 13.71 8.73 15.71
N ASP A 84 14.41 9.57 14.95
CA ASP A 84 14.34 11.03 15.04
C ASP A 84 12.88 11.51 14.84
N PHE A 85 12.21 11.04 13.78
CA PHE A 85 10.80 11.40 13.55
C PHE A 85 9.87 11.07 14.73
N HIS A 86 10.14 9.99 15.47
CA HIS A 86 9.36 9.58 16.64
C HIS A 86 9.87 10.17 17.96
N GLY A 87 10.96 10.95 17.94
CA GLY A 87 11.62 11.48 19.13
C GLY A 87 12.25 10.41 20.02
N ALA A 88 12.55 9.23 19.48
CA ALA A 88 13.13 8.11 20.21
C ALA A 88 14.59 8.35 20.60
N ASP A 89 15.29 9.23 19.90
CA ASP A 89 16.64 9.71 20.25
C ASP A 89 16.61 11.00 21.11
N GLY A 90 15.42 11.47 21.48
CA GLY A 90 15.19 12.70 22.25
C GLY A 90 14.94 13.96 21.42
N SER A 91 14.87 13.85 20.09
CA SER A 91 14.48 14.94 19.20
C SER A 91 12.96 15.23 19.25
N PRO A 92 12.48 16.33 18.64
CA PRO A 92 11.07 16.68 18.63
C PRO A 92 10.22 15.70 17.81
N VAL A 93 9.13 15.21 18.40
CA VAL A 93 8.19 14.29 17.73
C VAL A 93 7.56 14.93 16.49
N GLY A 94 7.47 14.15 15.41
CA GLY A 94 6.79 14.49 14.17
C GLY A 94 7.65 15.22 13.15
N VAL A 95 8.94 15.39 13.42
CA VAL A 95 9.89 16.02 12.49
C VAL A 95 11.19 15.23 12.51
N VAL A 96 11.82 15.12 11.34
CA VAL A 96 13.25 14.77 11.27
C VAL A 96 13.99 16.09 11.28
N ASP A 97 14.89 16.31 12.23
CA ASP A 97 15.61 17.58 12.35
C ASP A 97 17.10 17.47 12.02
N HIS A 98 17.60 16.25 11.78
CA HIS A 98 18.96 15.99 11.34
C HIS A 98 19.04 15.07 10.10
N PRO A 99 20.02 15.28 9.20
CA PRO A 99 20.37 14.28 8.19
C PRO A 99 20.77 12.96 8.87
N ALA A 100 20.39 11.83 8.28
CA ALA A 100 20.78 10.51 8.78
C ALA A 100 22.05 10.01 8.08
N PRO A 101 22.88 9.19 8.76
CA PRO A 101 24.03 8.57 8.13
C PRO A 101 23.61 7.59 7.03
N THR A 102 24.37 7.57 5.93
CA THR A 102 24.30 6.51 4.93
C THR A 102 24.80 5.16 5.48
N GLY A 103 24.57 4.08 4.72
CA GLY A 103 24.94 2.73 5.15
C GLY A 103 24.01 2.13 6.23
N THR A 104 22.86 2.76 6.47
CA THR A 104 21.80 2.23 7.33
C THR A 104 20.59 1.81 6.48
N THR A 105 19.79 0.89 6.99
CA THR A 105 18.52 0.49 6.38
C THR A 105 17.38 0.60 7.39
N ILE A 106 16.23 -0.02 7.12
CA ILE A 106 15.21 -0.22 8.16
C ILE A 106 15.62 -1.46 8.97
N GLU A 107 15.93 -1.25 10.24
CA GLU A 107 16.47 -2.24 11.18
C GLU A 107 15.46 -2.48 12.31
N CYS A 108 15.77 -3.43 13.20
CA CYS A 108 14.88 -3.86 14.28
C CYS A 108 14.37 -2.67 15.12
N ALA A 109 15.26 -1.73 15.46
CA ALA A 109 14.93 -0.57 16.28
C ALA A 109 13.88 0.36 15.65
N ALA A 110 13.73 0.36 14.32
CA ALA A 110 12.68 1.15 13.66
C ALA A 110 11.28 0.72 14.14
N CYS A 111 11.08 -0.54 14.53
CA CYS A 111 9.78 -1.04 15.00
C CYS A 111 9.80 -1.55 16.46
N HIS A 112 10.97 -1.77 17.04
CA HIS A 112 11.16 -2.38 18.36
C HIS A 112 11.92 -1.48 19.35
N ASP A 113 11.94 -0.17 19.11
CA ASP A 113 12.37 0.80 20.11
C ASP A 113 11.28 1.00 21.19
N GLU A 114 11.65 1.54 22.36
CA GLU A 114 10.73 1.83 23.46
C GLU A 114 9.49 2.62 23.02
N ILE A 115 9.65 3.56 22.08
CA ILE A 115 8.57 4.37 21.52
C ILE A 115 7.91 3.67 20.33
N THR A 116 8.70 3.25 19.33
CA THR A 116 8.15 2.77 18.05
C THR A 116 7.41 1.44 18.17
N GLN A 117 7.75 0.59 19.16
CA GLN A 117 7.01 -0.66 19.41
C GLN A 117 5.57 -0.44 19.88
N LEU A 118 5.27 0.76 20.39
CA LEU A 118 3.95 1.15 20.88
C LEU A 118 3.21 2.05 19.88
N ASN A 119 3.80 2.36 18.74
CA ASN A 119 3.22 3.28 17.77
C ASN A 119 1.97 2.67 17.11
N ASP A 120 0.81 3.20 17.47
CA ASP A 120 -0.50 2.82 16.95
C ASP A 120 -1.21 3.95 16.18
N ALA A 121 -0.45 4.96 15.74
CA ALA A 121 -0.97 6.12 15.04
C ALA A 121 -0.11 6.54 13.85
N ALA A 122 -0.71 7.28 12.92
CA ALA A 122 -0.03 7.93 11.81
C ALA A 122 -0.88 9.07 11.25
N THR A 123 -0.23 10.08 10.67
CA THR A 123 -0.90 11.18 9.95
C THR A 123 -0.57 11.10 8.47
N LEU A 124 -1.60 10.91 7.64
CA LEU A 124 -1.46 10.87 6.19
C LEU A 124 -1.11 12.26 5.64
N PRO A 125 -0.56 12.37 4.41
CA PRO A 125 -0.27 13.66 3.78
C PRO A 125 -1.49 14.59 3.66
N SER A 126 -2.71 14.02 3.56
CA SER A 126 -3.97 14.78 3.55
C SER A 126 -4.30 15.46 4.89
N GLY A 127 -3.55 15.16 5.95
CA GLY A 127 -3.82 15.61 7.31
C GLY A 127 -4.79 14.70 8.07
N LEU A 128 -5.21 13.57 7.50
CA LEU A 128 -5.99 12.58 8.22
C LEU A 128 -5.13 11.92 9.32
N ASP A 129 -5.51 12.17 10.57
CA ASP A 129 -4.97 11.47 11.73
C ASP A 129 -5.67 10.11 11.91
N LEU A 130 -4.86 9.05 11.93
CA LEU A 130 -5.29 7.69 12.17
C LEU A 130 -4.75 7.23 13.53
N VAL A 131 -5.62 6.60 14.31
CA VAL A 131 -5.32 6.05 15.64
C VAL A 131 -5.83 4.61 15.73
N GLU A 132 -5.46 3.91 16.80
CA GLU A 132 -5.87 2.52 17.04
C GLU A 132 -5.42 1.55 15.92
N LEU A 133 -4.31 1.85 15.25
CA LEU A 133 -3.74 1.03 14.17
C LEU A 133 -3.07 -0.25 14.68
N GLY A 134 -2.96 -0.42 16.01
CA GLY A 134 -2.13 -1.45 16.62
C GLY A 134 -0.70 -1.37 16.10
N GLY A 135 -0.05 -2.51 15.86
CA GLY A 135 1.32 -2.54 15.32
C GLY A 135 1.49 -2.01 13.88
N ASN A 136 0.41 -1.57 13.22
CA ASN A 136 0.48 -1.08 11.83
C ASN A 136 0.89 0.40 11.74
N GLY A 137 0.88 1.16 12.85
CA GLY A 137 1.26 2.59 12.84
C GLY A 137 2.62 2.82 12.17
N ASN A 138 3.56 1.91 12.38
CA ASN A 138 4.88 1.98 11.74
C ASN A 138 4.84 1.81 10.22
N CYS A 139 3.97 0.93 9.71
CA CYS A 139 3.79 0.75 8.27
C CYS A 139 3.19 2.02 7.64
N TYR A 140 2.17 2.59 8.28
CA TYR A 140 1.48 3.78 7.81
C TYR A 140 2.41 5.00 7.76
N ALA A 141 3.26 5.18 8.77
CA ALA A 141 4.15 6.34 8.85
C ALA A 141 5.04 6.54 7.60
N CYS A 142 5.42 5.45 6.93
CA CYS A 142 6.26 5.48 5.74
C CYS A 142 5.48 5.17 4.44
N HIS A 143 4.57 4.19 4.46
CA HIS A 143 3.81 3.75 3.28
C HIS A 143 2.52 4.55 3.02
N GLN A 144 2.59 5.87 3.21
CA GLN A 144 1.48 6.82 3.03
C GLN A 144 1.61 7.75 1.83
N GLY A 145 2.70 7.63 1.07
CA GLY A 145 3.06 8.63 0.06
C GLY A 145 3.54 9.96 0.68
N ARG A 146 3.80 10.95 -0.17
CA ARG A 146 4.31 12.29 0.21
C ARG A 146 3.52 13.46 -0.36
N ALA A 147 2.51 13.17 -1.17
CA ALA A 147 1.56 14.14 -1.70
C ALA A 147 0.17 13.52 -1.66
N TYR A 148 -0.86 14.32 -1.87
CA TYR A 148 -2.25 13.88 -1.89
C TYR A 148 -3.07 14.69 -2.92
N GLY A 149 -4.33 14.33 -3.16
CA GLY A 149 -5.21 14.98 -4.13
C GLY A 149 -5.30 16.50 -3.96
N GLY A 150 -5.31 16.98 -2.71
CA GLY A 150 -5.32 18.39 -2.37
C GLY A 150 -4.09 19.18 -2.86
N ASP A 151 -2.90 18.57 -2.97
CA ASP A 151 -1.71 19.25 -3.53
C ASP A 151 -1.92 19.59 -5.01
N VAL A 152 -2.51 18.65 -5.76
CA VAL A 152 -2.88 18.87 -7.16
C VAL A 152 -3.96 19.93 -7.26
N GLN A 153 -5.00 19.85 -6.43
CA GLN A 153 -6.07 20.86 -6.41
C GLN A 153 -5.55 22.25 -6.08
N ALA A 154 -4.61 22.37 -5.13
CA ALA A 154 -3.96 23.63 -4.78
C ALA A 154 -3.13 24.18 -5.95
N ALA A 155 -2.35 23.33 -6.63
CA ALA A 155 -1.51 23.73 -7.76
C ALA A 155 -2.32 24.24 -8.95
N ILE A 156 -3.53 23.69 -9.18
CA ILE A 156 -4.35 24.05 -10.35
C ILE A 156 -5.43 25.10 -10.08
N SER A 157 -5.62 25.49 -8.81
CA SER A 157 -6.72 26.37 -8.42
C SER A 157 -6.68 27.71 -9.16
N GLY A 158 -7.79 28.07 -9.80
CA GLY A 158 -7.92 29.31 -10.57
C GLY A 158 -7.26 29.30 -11.95
N LEU A 159 -6.67 28.18 -12.38
CA LEU A 159 -6.12 28.02 -13.72
C LEU A 159 -7.16 27.50 -14.72
N GLU A 160 -7.02 27.92 -15.97
CA GLU A 160 -7.82 27.41 -17.09
C GLU A 160 -7.44 25.95 -17.37
N LEU A 161 -8.41 25.03 -17.32
CA LEU A 161 -8.15 23.59 -17.31
C LEU A 161 -7.30 23.08 -18.49
N ASP A 162 -7.47 23.76 -19.62
CA ASP A 162 -7.03 23.34 -20.94
C ASP A 162 -5.90 24.20 -21.52
N ARG A 163 -5.39 25.15 -20.72
CA ARG A 163 -4.30 26.05 -21.08
C ARG A 163 -3.00 25.55 -20.47
N ILE A 164 -1.93 25.54 -21.26
CA ILE A 164 -0.59 25.26 -20.75
C ILE A 164 -0.20 26.36 -19.77
N ASP A 165 0.23 25.96 -18.59
CA ASP A 165 0.76 26.84 -17.57
C ASP A 165 2.26 26.54 -17.36
N GLN A 166 3.09 27.58 -17.39
CA GLN A 166 4.55 27.45 -17.33
C GLN A 166 5.07 27.19 -15.92
N ASP A 167 4.25 27.38 -14.90
CA ASP A 167 4.62 27.20 -13.50
C ASP A 167 4.19 25.83 -12.97
N LEU A 168 3.23 25.16 -13.64
CA LEU A 168 2.85 23.79 -13.30
C LEU A 168 4.00 22.80 -13.48
N ARG A 169 4.17 21.93 -12.49
CA ARG A 169 5.11 20.82 -12.49
C ARG A 169 4.37 19.55 -12.11
N PHE A 170 4.92 18.42 -12.52
CA PHE A 170 4.43 17.12 -12.07
C PHE A 170 4.57 17.01 -10.54
N ILE A 171 3.49 16.58 -9.88
CA ILE A 171 3.44 16.33 -8.44
C ILE A 171 3.63 14.83 -8.23
N ASN A 172 4.66 14.47 -7.48
CA ASN A 172 5.02 13.08 -7.23
C ASN A 172 4.50 12.63 -5.86
N ILE A 173 3.53 11.69 -5.84
CA ILE A 173 3.06 11.07 -4.60
C ILE A 173 4.11 10.19 -3.90
N HIS A 174 5.19 9.86 -4.60
CA HIS A 174 6.26 8.97 -4.18
C HIS A 174 5.81 7.50 -4.05
N ALA A 175 6.76 6.58 -3.87
CA ALA A 175 6.49 5.15 -3.80
C ALA A 175 5.78 4.79 -2.48
N GLY A 176 4.92 3.77 -2.52
CA GLY A 176 4.29 3.21 -1.33
C GLY A 176 3.23 4.14 -0.75
N ALA A 177 2.17 4.43 -1.49
CA ALA A 177 0.99 5.15 -1.00
C ALA A 177 -0.12 4.22 -0.47
N ALA A 178 0.21 2.96 -0.18
CA ALA A 178 -0.74 1.91 0.17
C ALA A 178 -1.65 2.27 1.35
N ALA A 179 -1.12 2.93 2.38
CA ALA A 179 -1.89 3.37 3.53
C ALA A 179 -2.96 4.40 3.13
N ALA A 180 -2.63 5.38 2.29
CA ALA A 180 -3.59 6.38 1.83
C ALA A 180 -4.61 5.77 0.85
N VAL A 181 -4.17 4.88 -0.06
CA VAL A 181 -5.06 4.14 -0.98
C VAL A 181 -6.06 3.27 -0.22
N LEU A 182 -5.61 2.56 0.82
CA LEU A 182 -6.47 1.73 1.67
C LEU A 182 -7.60 2.56 2.30
N GLN A 183 -7.34 3.82 2.65
CA GLN A 183 -8.34 4.74 3.22
C GLN A 183 -9.27 5.36 2.18
N GLY A 184 -9.08 5.15 0.87
CA GLY A 184 -9.97 5.67 -0.17
C GLY A 184 -10.16 7.19 -0.08
N THR A 185 -11.42 7.65 -0.15
CA THR A 185 -11.75 9.09 -0.06
C THR A 185 -11.34 9.75 1.24
N GLU A 186 -11.33 9.02 2.37
CA GLU A 186 -10.80 9.59 3.62
C GLU A 186 -9.28 9.82 3.54
N GLY A 187 -8.56 8.96 2.81
CA GLY A 187 -7.12 9.09 2.61
C GLY A 187 -6.71 10.18 1.61
N ASP A 188 -7.60 10.52 0.68
CA ASP A 188 -7.39 11.51 -0.41
C ASP A 188 -6.09 11.26 -1.19
N ALA A 189 -5.74 9.99 -1.41
CA ALA A 189 -4.47 9.61 -2.06
C ALA A 189 -4.43 10.04 -3.54
N GLY A 190 -5.56 9.94 -4.24
CA GLY A 190 -5.70 10.35 -5.63
C GLY A 190 -6.27 11.75 -5.77
N TYR A 191 -6.22 12.31 -6.97
CA TYR A 191 -7.03 13.47 -7.31
C TYR A 191 -8.48 13.02 -7.57
N GLU A 192 -9.39 13.44 -6.70
CA GLU A 192 -10.83 13.22 -6.81
C GLU A 192 -11.51 14.37 -7.56
N TYR A 193 -12.36 14.04 -8.54
CA TYR A 193 -13.07 15.04 -9.34
C TYR A 193 -14.31 15.55 -8.60
N VAL A 194 -14.49 16.88 -8.56
CA VAL A 194 -15.47 17.59 -7.70
C VAL A 194 -16.93 17.10 -7.83
N ASP A 195 -17.34 16.64 -9.02
CA ASP A 195 -18.71 16.17 -9.27
C ASP A 195 -18.84 14.63 -9.19
N ARG A 196 -17.84 13.97 -8.59
CA ARG A 196 -17.77 12.53 -8.43
C ARG A 196 -17.73 12.15 -6.95
N SER A 197 -18.21 10.95 -6.67
CA SER A 197 -18.09 10.32 -5.36
C SER A 197 -17.18 9.12 -5.46
N TYR A 198 -16.40 8.90 -4.41
CA TYR A 198 -15.40 7.85 -4.32
C TYR A 198 -15.71 6.94 -3.13
N VAL A 199 -15.31 5.68 -3.24
CA VAL A 199 -15.40 4.76 -2.11
C VAL A 199 -14.41 5.17 -1.02
N GLY A 200 -14.82 5.01 0.23
CA GLY A 200 -13.94 5.22 1.37
C GLY A 200 -13.00 4.04 1.63
N ARG A 201 -12.57 3.92 2.89
CA ARG A 201 -11.72 2.84 3.36
C ARG A 201 -12.19 1.47 2.85
N PHE A 202 -11.26 0.71 2.30
CA PHE A 202 -11.53 -0.68 1.91
C PHE A 202 -11.45 -1.60 3.13
N ASP A 203 -12.61 -2.12 3.52
CA ASP A 203 -12.72 -3.14 4.54
C ASP A 203 -12.73 -4.52 3.90
N HIS A 204 -11.65 -5.28 4.09
CA HIS A 204 -11.67 -6.71 3.80
C HIS A 204 -12.45 -7.48 4.89
N VAL A 205 -12.63 -8.80 4.74
CA VAL A 205 -13.24 -9.61 5.80
C VAL A 205 -12.43 -9.53 7.11
N ALA A 206 -13.13 -9.55 8.25
CA ALA A 206 -12.53 -9.41 9.58
C ALA A 206 -11.32 -10.34 9.78
N GLY A 207 -10.21 -9.78 10.24
CA GLY A 207 -8.95 -10.50 10.46
C GLY A 207 -8.04 -10.55 9.22
N PHE A 208 -8.38 -9.81 8.16
CA PHE A 208 -7.60 -9.62 6.93
C PHE A 208 -7.65 -8.16 6.44
N ASP A 209 -7.85 -7.21 7.35
CA ASP A 209 -8.20 -5.81 7.09
C ASP A 209 -7.12 -4.81 7.56
N ASP A 210 -5.94 -5.30 7.92
CA ASP A 210 -4.77 -4.48 8.26
C ASP A 210 -3.48 -4.97 7.57
N CYS A 211 -2.40 -4.19 7.63
CA CYS A 211 -1.15 -4.50 6.93
C CYS A 211 -0.56 -5.82 7.40
N THR A 212 -0.44 -6.02 8.71
CA THR A 212 0.20 -7.20 9.32
C THR A 212 -0.63 -8.48 9.19
N SER A 213 -1.94 -8.37 8.98
CA SER A 213 -2.84 -9.49 8.74
C SER A 213 -2.51 -10.21 7.42
N CYS A 214 -1.98 -9.45 6.44
CA CYS A 214 -1.59 -9.92 5.12
C CYS A 214 -0.06 -10.04 4.97
N HIS A 215 0.68 -9.00 5.32
CA HIS A 215 2.14 -8.93 5.22
C HIS A 215 2.78 -9.38 6.54
N ASN A 216 3.63 -10.40 6.48
CA ASN A 216 4.39 -10.80 7.65
C ASN A 216 5.39 -9.69 8.03
N PRO A 217 5.40 -9.18 9.28
CA PRO A 217 6.23 -8.04 9.66
C PRO A 217 7.74 -8.25 9.51
N HIS A 218 8.23 -9.50 9.52
CA HIS A 218 9.66 -9.78 9.43
C HIS A 218 10.11 -10.14 8.00
N SER A 219 9.31 -10.90 7.24
CA SER A 219 9.66 -11.27 5.87
C SER A 219 9.14 -10.29 4.82
N LEU A 220 8.17 -9.45 5.19
CA LEU A 220 7.35 -8.59 4.32
C LEU A 220 6.49 -9.35 3.29
N ARG A 221 6.57 -10.69 3.30
CA ARG A 221 5.87 -11.57 2.37
C ARG A 221 4.50 -11.93 2.90
N MET A 222 3.57 -12.11 1.96
CA MET A 222 2.26 -12.69 2.24
C MET A 222 2.31 -14.22 2.20
N THR A 223 1.32 -14.87 2.81
CA THR A 223 1.12 -16.33 2.69
C THR A 223 -0.07 -16.62 1.76
N PRO A 224 0.15 -16.91 0.45
CA PRO A 224 -0.93 -17.00 -0.54
C PRO A 224 -1.99 -18.06 -0.23
N LEU A 225 -1.58 -19.14 0.44
CA LEU A 225 -2.51 -20.22 0.82
C LEU A 225 -3.59 -19.76 1.82
N ARG A 226 -3.34 -18.71 2.61
CA ARG A 226 -4.37 -18.11 3.48
C ARG A 226 -5.49 -17.47 2.66
N CYS A 227 -5.13 -16.78 1.58
CA CYS A 227 -6.08 -16.20 0.63
C CYS A 227 -6.84 -17.30 -0.14
N GLY A 228 -6.15 -18.40 -0.48
CA GLY A 228 -6.70 -19.55 -1.20
C GLY A 228 -7.89 -20.25 -0.54
N ALA A 229 -8.10 -20.02 0.77
CA ALA A 229 -9.26 -20.53 1.51
C ALA A 229 -10.58 -19.91 1.04
N CYS A 230 -10.56 -18.66 0.57
CA CYS A 230 -11.73 -17.94 0.05
C CYS A 230 -11.61 -17.66 -1.46
N HIS A 231 -10.40 -17.41 -1.95
CA HIS A 231 -10.11 -17.15 -3.36
C HIS A 231 -9.53 -18.40 -4.02
N ALA A 232 -10.41 -19.24 -4.57
CA ALA A 232 -10.09 -20.59 -5.00
C ALA A 232 -8.96 -20.70 -6.05
N ASP A 233 -8.61 -19.64 -6.77
CA ASP A 233 -7.54 -19.64 -7.78
C ASP A 233 -6.15 -19.25 -7.23
N VAL A 234 -6.07 -18.86 -5.95
CA VAL A 234 -4.83 -18.46 -5.30
C VAL A 234 -4.08 -19.67 -4.75
N ARG A 235 -2.86 -19.89 -5.25
CA ARG A 235 -1.94 -20.98 -4.82
C ARG A 235 -0.50 -20.52 -4.62
N SER A 236 -0.16 -19.34 -5.14
CA SER A 236 1.16 -18.72 -5.04
C SER A 236 1.00 -17.19 -5.08
N THR A 237 2.08 -16.45 -4.85
CA THR A 237 2.09 -14.99 -4.91
C THR A 237 1.67 -14.47 -6.28
N ALA A 238 2.12 -15.12 -7.36
CA ALA A 238 1.73 -14.81 -8.73
C ALA A 238 0.23 -14.97 -9.01
N HIS A 239 -0.51 -15.67 -8.12
CA HIS A 239 -1.94 -15.89 -8.29
C HIS A 239 -2.80 -14.81 -7.62
N LEU A 240 -2.21 -13.95 -6.78
CA LEU A 240 -2.95 -12.91 -6.05
C LEU A 240 -3.62 -11.91 -7.00
N GLN A 241 -2.96 -11.59 -8.12
CA GLN A 241 -3.52 -10.72 -9.16
C GLN A 241 -4.77 -11.30 -9.82
N ARG A 242 -5.01 -12.62 -9.70
CA ARG A 242 -6.20 -13.29 -10.25
C ARG A 242 -7.40 -13.26 -9.32
N VAL A 243 -7.26 -12.67 -8.13
CA VAL A 243 -8.38 -12.50 -7.21
C VAL A 243 -9.46 -11.66 -7.89
N ARG A 244 -10.70 -12.15 -7.79
CA ARG A 244 -11.90 -11.50 -8.32
C ARG A 244 -13.06 -11.79 -7.38
N THR A 245 -13.89 -10.77 -7.11
CA THR A 245 -15.06 -10.86 -6.22
C THR A 245 -16.37 -10.49 -6.92
N SER A 246 -16.31 -9.99 -8.16
CA SER A 246 -17.47 -9.68 -9.00
C SER A 246 -17.19 -10.04 -10.46
N ASN A 247 -18.22 -10.30 -11.26
CA ASN A 247 -18.07 -10.54 -12.71
C ASN A 247 -18.18 -9.26 -13.55
N ILE A 248 -18.01 -8.08 -12.94
CA ILE A 248 -18.12 -6.80 -13.62
C ILE A 248 -16.87 -6.59 -14.49
N ASP A 249 -17.09 -6.28 -15.75
CA ASP A 249 -16.06 -5.87 -16.73
C ASP A 249 -15.80 -4.37 -16.56
N PHE A 250 -14.77 -4.00 -15.82
CA PHE A 250 -14.51 -2.60 -15.49
C PHE A 250 -13.83 -1.87 -16.65
N ASP A 251 -12.94 -2.54 -17.38
CA ASP A 251 -12.17 -1.95 -18.48
C ASP A 251 -12.90 -1.97 -19.85
N GLY A 252 -14.01 -2.69 -19.95
CA GLY A 252 -14.88 -2.79 -21.11
C GLY A 252 -14.33 -3.65 -22.25
N ASP A 253 -13.40 -4.57 -21.99
CA ASP A 253 -12.80 -5.43 -23.00
C ASP A 253 -13.58 -6.74 -23.28
N GLY A 254 -14.63 -6.99 -22.50
CA GLY A 254 -15.50 -8.16 -22.60
C GLY A 254 -15.02 -9.41 -21.83
N LYS A 255 -13.89 -9.34 -21.11
CA LYS A 255 -13.30 -10.47 -20.38
C LYS A 255 -13.70 -10.49 -18.90
N ALA A 256 -14.93 -10.93 -18.62
CA ALA A 256 -15.44 -11.03 -17.25
C ALA A 256 -14.80 -12.13 -16.35
N THR A 257 -13.69 -12.76 -16.74
CA THR A 257 -13.03 -13.86 -16.00
C THR A 257 -11.63 -13.53 -15.49
N GLU A 258 -11.07 -12.38 -15.86
CA GLU A 258 -9.73 -11.99 -15.42
C GLU A 258 -9.75 -11.38 -14.02
N GLY A 259 -8.58 -11.33 -13.38
CA GLY A 259 -8.48 -10.79 -12.02
C GLY A 259 -8.66 -9.28 -11.99
N ILE A 260 -9.04 -8.73 -10.83
CA ILE A 260 -9.23 -7.29 -10.67
C ILE A 260 -7.95 -6.49 -10.94
N ALA A 261 -6.77 -7.11 -10.76
CA ALA A 261 -5.50 -6.48 -11.11
C ALA A 261 -5.36 -6.25 -12.63
N THR A 262 -5.87 -7.16 -13.46
CA THR A 262 -5.83 -7.03 -14.92
C THR A 262 -6.75 -5.92 -15.38
N GLU A 263 -7.95 -5.82 -14.81
CA GLU A 263 -8.88 -4.72 -15.07
C GLU A 263 -8.24 -3.35 -14.77
N ILE A 264 -7.50 -3.24 -13.65
CA ILE A 264 -6.75 -2.03 -13.29
C ILE A 264 -5.61 -1.76 -14.27
N GLU A 265 -4.86 -2.79 -14.67
CA GLU A 265 -3.74 -2.67 -15.63
C GLU A 265 -4.24 -2.17 -16.98
N THR A 266 -5.32 -2.74 -17.53
CA THR A 266 -5.88 -2.27 -18.80
C THR A 266 -6.43 -0.84 -18.69
N LEU A 267 -7.09 -0.48 -17.58
CA LEU A 267 -7.52 0.91 -17.33
C LEU A 267 -6.32 1.86 -17.22
N HIS A 268 -5.22 1.42 -16.62
CA HIS A 268 -3.97 2.18 -16.54
C HIS A 268 -3.40 2.43 -17.94
N GLU A 269 -3.35 1.41 -18.80
CA GLU A 269 -2.94 1.54 -20.21
C GLU A 269 -3.86 2.50 -21.00
N LYS A 270 -5.18 2.38 -20.82
CA LYS A 270 -6.18 3.26 -21.45
C LYS A 270 -6.00 4.71 -21.00
N LEU A 271 -5.67 4.95 -19.73
CA LEU A 271 -5.37 6.29 -19.23
C LEU A 271 -4.07 6.85 -19.84
N MET A 272 -3.02 6.04 -20.00
CA MET A 272 -1.81 6.48 -20.70
C MET A 272 -2.11 6.90 -22.13
N ALA A 273 -2.87 6.08 -22.87
CA ALA A 273 -3.30 6.40 -24.22
C ALA A 273 -4.11 7.71 -24.26
N ALA A 274 -5.08 7.88 -23.35
CA ALA A 274 -5.87 9.12 -23.26
C ALA A 274 -5.01 10.36 -22.98
N MET A 275 -4.00 10.25 -22.12
CA MET A 275 -3.05 11.36 -21.87
C MET A 275 -2.22 11.70 -23.11
N GLN A 276 -1.73 10.69 -23.84
CA GLN A 276 -0.96 10.89 -25.06
C GLN A 276 -1.81 11.49 -26.19
N ASP A 277 -3.07 11.04 -26.32
CA ASP A 277 -4.04 11.59 -27.27
C ASP A 277 -4.38 13.05 -26.93
N TYR A 278 -4.58 13.37 -25.65
CA TYR A 278 -4.82 14.75 -25.20
C TYR A 278 -3.65 15.68 -25.55
N VAL A 279 -2.41 15.24 -25.27
CA VAL A 279 -1.18 15.97 -25.62
C VAL A 279 -1.06 16.18 -27.13
N THR A 280 -1.34 15.14 -27.91
CA THR A 280 -1.31 15.19 -29.39
C THR A 280 -2.37 16.14 -29.94
N ALA A 281 -3.60 16.08 -29.42
CA ALA A 281 -4.74 16.88 -29.89
C ALA A 281 -4.53 18.39 -29.68
N LYS A 282 -3.77 18.79 -28.65
CA LYS A 282 -3.41 20.20 -28.41
C LYS A 282 -2.36 20.72 -29.39
N GLY A 283 -1.52 19.84 -29.94
CA GLY A 283 -0.56 20.13 -31.01
C GLY A 283 0.67 20.97 -30.62
N ASN A 284 0.67 21.61 -29.45
CA ASN A 284 1.76 22.48 -28.96
C ASN A 284 2.39 22.00 -27.65
N MET A 285 2.05 20.79 -27.18
CA MET A 285 2.53 20.24 -25.91
C MET A 285 3.77 19.34 -26.06
N GLY A 286 4.06 18.88 -27.28
CA GLY A 286 5.14 17.94 -27.57
C GLY A 286 4.64 16.48 -27.54
N GLU A 287 5.48 15.58 -27.03
CA GLU A 287 5.17 14.17 -26.81
C GLU A 287 5.23 13.89 -25.30
N LEU A 288 4.42 12.96 -24.80
CA LEU A 288 4.41 12.54 -23.40
C LEU A 288 4.78 11.06 -23.30
N VAL A 289 5.85 10.78 -22.58
CA VAL A 289 6.37 9.43 -22.34
C VAL A 289 6.41 9.20 -20.84
N TYR A 290 5.97 8.01 -20.39
CA TYR A 290 6.06 7.60 -19.00
C TYR A 290 7.18 6.58 -18.76
N SER A 291 7.86 6.67 -17.61
CA SER A 291 8.79 5.69 -17.08
C SER A 291 8.60 5.49 -15.57
N ASP A 292 9.00 4.32 -15.06
CA ASP A 292 8.97 4.07 -13.61
C ASP A 292 10.13 4.78 -12.86
N GLU A 293 11.07 5.35 -13.60
CA GLU A 293 12.21 6.12 -13.11
C GLU A 293 12.04 7.63 -13.38
N TYR A 294 12.72 8.46 -12.59
CA TYR A 294 12.74 9.91 -12.80
C TYR A 294 13.22 10.24 -14.22
N PRO A 295 12.58 11.18 -14.95
CA PRO A 295 11.61 12.19 -14.50
C PRO A 295 10.15 11.73 -14.42
N TYR A 296 9.90 10.43 -14.58
CA TYR A 296 8.59 9.77 -14.70
C TYR A 296 7.81 10.18 -15.93
N PHE A 297 7.59 11.48 -16.14
CA PHE A 297 7.01 12.03 -17.36
C PHE A 297 8.08 12.81 -18.13
N ALA A 298 8.39 12.32 -19.32
CA ALA A 298 9.38 12.90 -20.22
C ALA A 298 8.76 13.33 -21.55
N ASN A 299 9.45 14.19 -22.27
CA ASN A 299 9.17 14.46 -23.67
C ASN A 299 9.81 13.41 -24.60
N GLY A 300 9.53 13.45 -25.90
CA GLY A 300 10.10 12.52 -26.89
C GLY A 300 11.64 12.53 -27.02
N ARG A 301 12.34 13.45 -26.31
CA ARG A 301 13.80 13.52 -26.21
C ARG A 301 14.33 12.95 -24.88
N GLY A 302 13.46 12.45 -24.00
CA GLY A 302 13.82 11.94 -22.68
C GLY A 302 14.05 13.03 -21.62
N GLU A 303 13.75 14.29 -21.91
CA GLU A 303 13.84 15.39 -20.94
C GLU A 303 12.54 15.52 -20.13
N VAL A 304 12.59 16.13 -18.95
CA VAL A 304 11.41 16.42 -18.12
C VAL A 304 10.27 17.03 -18.97
N PHE A 305 9.07 16.46 -18.86
CA PHE A 305 7.89 17.04 -19.48
C PHE A 305 7.44 18.30 -18.73
N VAL A 306 7.27 19.42 -19.44
CA VAL A 306 6.97 20.74 -18.85
C VAL A 306 5.69 21.39 -19.37
N SER A 307 5.06 20.82 -20.40
CA SER A 307 3.88 21.39 -21.05
C SER A 307 2.61 21.00 -20.31
N TRP A 308 2.52 21.26 -19.00
CA TRP A 308 1.38 20.84 -18.18
C TRP A 308 0.17 21.75 -18.38
N THR A 309 -1.01 21.14 -18.51
CA THR A 309 -2.30 21.80 -18.27
C THR A 309 -2.85 21.27 -16.94
N PRO A 310 -3.70 22.03 -16.22
CA PRO A 310 -4.39 21.49 -15.06
C PRO A 310 -5.08 20.14 -15.32
N ARG A 311 -5.77 20.00 -16.44
CA ARG A 311 -6.47 18.76 -16.83
C ARG A 311 -5.52 17.57 -16.90
N LEU A 312 -4.40 17.74 -17.61
CA LEU A 312 -3.40 16.68 -17.74
C LEU A 312 -2.71 16.36 -16.41
N LEU A 313 -2.47 17.35 -15.55
CA LEU A 313 -1.82 17.13 -14.26
C LEU A 313 -2.66 16.24 -13.33
N ARG A 314 -3.98 16.44 -13.31
CA ARG A 314 -4.93 15.59 -12.55
C ARG A 314 -4.83 14.12 -12.97
N ALA A 315 -4.90 13.87 -14.28
CA ALA A 315 -4.81 12.53 -14.84
C ALA A 315 -3.43 11.89 -14.62
N ALA A 316 -2.35 12.65 -14.84
CA ALA A 316 -0.98 12.16 -14.66
C ALA A 316 -0.67 11.81 -13.20
N TYR A 317 -1.23 12.56 -12.26
CA TYR A 317 -1.12 12.25 -10.83
C TYR A 317 -1.79 10.91 -10.50
N ASN A 318 -3.04 10.70 -10.93
CA ASN A 318 -3.76 9.45 -10.72
C ASN A 318 -3.08 8.26 -11.42
N TYR A 319 -2.58 8.46 -12.64
CA TYR A 319 -1.79 7.45 -13.35
C TYR A 319 -0.54 7.05 -12.54
N HIS A 320 0.18 8.04 -12.01
CA HIS A 320 1.38 7.79 -11.24
C HIS A 320 1.10 7.11 -9.90
N LEU A 321 0.02 7.49 -9.21
CA LEU A 321 -0.44 6.83 -7.99
C LEU A 321 -0.58 5.31 -8.20
N VAL A 322 -1.31 4.90 -9.25
CA VAL A 322 -1.50 3.47 -9.54
C VAL A 322 -0.18 2.78 -9.90
N ALA A 323 0.72 3.47 -10.61
CA ALA A 323 2.06 2.93 -10.89
C ALA A 323 2.93 2.77 -9.62
N LYS A 324 2.73 3.64 -8.62
CA LYS A 324 3.49 3.65 -7.35
C LYS A 324 2.86 2.85 -6.22
N ASP A 325 1.61 2.44 -6.36
CA ASP A 325 0.98 1.38 -5.55
C ASP A 325 0.63 0.15 -6.39
N ARG A 326 1.65 -0.70 -6.62
CA ARG A 326 1.49 -1.98 -7.31
C ARG A 326 0.58 -2.97 -6.58
N GLY A 327 0.24 -2.71 -5.31
CA GLY A 327 -0.68 -3.50 -4.50
C GLY A 327 -2.11 -2.94 -4.47
N SER A 328 -2.39 -1.86 -5.20
CA SER A 328 -3.70 -1.18 -5.20
C SER A 328 -4.88 -2.09 -5.53
N PHE A 329 -4.65 -3.14 -6.33
CA PHE A 329 -5.65 -4.19 -6.61
C PHE A 329 -6.14 -4.95 -5.37
N ALA A 330 -5.36 -4.94 -4.28
CA ALA A 330 -5.70 -5.52 -2.99
C ALA A 330 -5.97 -4.46 -1.92
N HIS A 331 -5.31 -3.29 -2.00
CA HIS A 331 -5.47 -2.23 -0.99
C HIS A 331 -6.82 -1.50 -1.12
N ASN A 332 -7.24 -1.12 -2.33
CA ASN A 332 -8.56 -0.53 -2.58
C ASN A 332 -8.88 -0.52 -4.10
N PRO A 333 -9.23 -1.69 -4.69
CA PRO A 333 -9.39 -1.80 -6.14
C PRO A 333 -10.48 -0.89 -6.70
N ASN A 334 -11.60 -0.74 -5.98
CA ASN A 334 -12.70 0.10 -6.44
C ASN A 334 -12.31 1.58 -6.49
N TYR A 335 -11.57 2.06 -5.49
CA TYR A 335 -11.10 3.44 -5.44
C TYR A 335 -10.20 3.75 -6.63
N VAL A 336 -9.19 2.92 -6.90
CA VAL A 336 -8.27 3.18 -8.02
C VAL A 336 -8.95 3.04 -9.39
N ILE A 337 -9.92 2.14 -9.54
CA ILE A 337 -10.73 2.04 -10.77
C ILE A 337 -11.54 3.33 -10.98
N GLN A 338 -12.14 3.89 -9.92
CA GLN A 338 -12.87 5.16 -10.01
C GLN A 338 -11.96 6.30 -10.46
N LEU A 339 -10.75 6.41 -9.89
CA LEU A 339 -9.76 7.43 -10.28
C LEU A 339 -9.32 7.27 -11.74
N LEU A 340 -9.03 6.05 -12.19
CA LEU A 340 -8.62 5.77 -13.56
C LEU A 340 -9.74 6.09 -14.56
N TYR A 341 -10.96 5.60 -14.29
CA TYR A 341 -12.14 5.84 -15.11
C TYR A 341 -12.40 7.34 -15.27
N ASP A 342 -12.45 8.08 -14.16
CA ASP A 342 -12.77 9.51 -14.20
C ASP A 342 -11.65 10.33 -14.86
N SER A 343 -10.40 9.88 -14.75
CA SER A 343 -9.28 10.52 -15.44
C SER A 343 -9.31 10.29 -16.95
N ILE A 344 -9.71 9.10 -17.41
CA ILE A 344 -9.94 8.82 -18.84
C ILE A 344 -11.04 9.73 -19.37
N GLU A 345 -12.17 9.80 -18.66
CA GLU A 345 -13.32 10.61 -19.05
C GLU A 345 -12.99 12.11 -19.08
N ASP A 346 -12.28 12.63 -18.07
CA ASP A 346 -11.90 14.04 -17.97
C ASP A 346 -10.98 14.50 -19.10
N LEU A 347 -10.16 13.60 -19.66
CA LEU A 347 -9.33 13.85 -20.85
C LEU A 347 -10.12 13.76 -22.16
N GLY A 348 -11.39 13.37 -22.12
CA GLY A 348 -12.22 13.10 -23.30
C GLY A 348 -11.98 11.70 -23.91
N GLY A 349 -11.31 10.81 -23.18
CA GLY A 349 -11.15 9.42 -23.57
C GLY A 349 -12.48 8.66 -23.53
N SER A 350 -12.63 7.66 -24.39
CA SER A 350 -13.86 6.86 -24.43
C SER A 350 -13.97 5.92 -23.23
N THR A 351 -15.04 6.06 -22.46
CA THR A 351 -15.44 5.11 -21.41
C THR A 351 -16.55 4.15 -21.86
N ALA A 352 -16.86 4.11 -23.16
CA ALA A 352 -17.88 3.21 -23.69
C ALA A 352 -17.56 1.74 -23.38
N GLY A 353 -18.51 1.03 -22.78
CA GLY A 353 -18.36 -0.37 -22.37
C GLY A 353 -17.71 -0.57 -21.00
N MET A 354 -16.98 0.43 -20.48
CA MET A 354 -16.39 0.39 -19.15
C MET A 354 -17.46 0.53 -18.07
N ASN A 355 -17.22 -0.09 -16.92
CA ASN A 355 -18.07 0.06 -15.74
C ASN A 355 -17.28 0.78 -14.64
N ARG A 356 -17.82 1.89 -14.14
CA ARG A 356 -17.27 2.57 -12.96
C ARG A 356 -17.90 1.97 -11.70
N PRO A 357 -17.13 1.59 -10.66
CA PRO A 357 -17.67 1.17 -9.38
C PRO A 357 -18.60 2.25 -8.80
N ALA A 358 -19.74 1.83 -8.23
CA ALA A 358 -20.61 2.73 -7.49
C ALA A 358 -19.92 3.19 -6.21
N ALA A 359 -19.99 4.50 -5.94
CA ALA A 359 -19.73 5.02 -4.60
C ALA A 359 -21.01 4.88 -3.75
N PRO A 360 -20.88 4.65 -2.43
CA PRO A 360 -22.02 4.44 -1.53
C PRO A 360 -22.99 5.63 -1.42
#